data_AF-A0A8U0M5L0-F1
#
_entry.id   AF-A0A8U0M5L0-F1
#
_cell.length_a   1.000
_cell.length_b   1.000
_cell.length_c   1.000
_cell.angle_alpha   90.00
_cell.angle_beta   90.00
_cell.angle_gamma   90.00
#
_symmetry.space_group_name_H-M   'P 1'
#
loop_
_entity.id
_entity.type
_entity.pdbx_description
1 polymer ?
#
loop_
_entity_poly.entity_id
_entity_poly.type
_entity_poly.pdbx_seq_one_letter_code
_entity_poly.pdbx_strand_id
1 'polypeptide(L)'
;MPDDSQDEFFSSDWLVSESVRTLLNSAPAGVALLRAVRNVTGQITDFQYQLVNPMQQALTNYPVEDLMSLPLTILNPNMAGIDRLTQLIDVVNSGKPSLQLETYQLDGNSILYDQLYLKSGDGVLMLVQDVTYWPLSPSEHQQQADLLKAIQLAESVDSVRERLLRLIGGHTK
;
A
#
# COMPACT_ATOMS: atom_id res chain seq x y z
N MET A 1 -4.42 -23.58 -7.71
CA MET A 1 -3.82 -22.50 -8.52
C MET A 1 -3.95 -21.22 -7.71
N PRO A 2 -2.98 -20.29 -7.75
CA PRO A 2 -3.21 -18.96 -7.20
C PRO A 2 -4.49 -18.40 -7.84
N ASP A 3 -5.30 -17.74 -7.03
CA ASP A 3 -6.50 -17.06 -7.52
C ASP A 3 -6.06 -15.77 -8.20
N ASP A 4 -5.77 -15.84 -9.50
CA ASP A 4 -5.31 -14.72 -10.33
C ASP A 4 -6.35 -13.57 -10.40
N SER A 5 -7.58 -13.78 -9.90
CA SER A 5 -8.61 -12.74 -9.84
C SER A 5 -8.22 -11.54 -8.98
N GLN A 6 -7.38 -11.74 -7.94
CA GLN A 6 -6.90 -10.64 -7.10
C GLN A 6 -5.91 -9.73 -7.82
N ASP A 7 -5.23 -10.24 -8.85
CA ASP A 7 -4.26 -9.46 -9.61
C ASP A 7 -4.94 -8.37 -10.45
N GLU A 8 -6.24 -8.54 -10.75
CA GLU A 8 -7.05 -7.57 -11.45
C GLU A 8 -7.60 -6.45 -10.56
N PHE A 9 -7.74 -6.67 -9.24
CA PHE A 9 -8.35 -5.69 -8.33
C PHE A 9 -7.68 -4.33 -8.42
N PHE A 10 -6.34 -4.34 -8.39
CA PHE A 10 -5.53 -3.13 -8.31
C PHE A 10 -4.49 -3.07 -9.43
N SER A 11 -4.86 -3.44 -10.67
CA SER A 11 -3.92 -3.42 -11.79
C SER A 11 -3.26 -2.05 -11.97
N SER A 12 -1.99 -2.05 -12.40
CA SER A 12 -1.25 -0.80 -12.62
C SER A 12 -1.97 0.14 -13.58
N ASP A 13 -2.57 -0.42 -14.64
CA ASP A 13 -3.28 0.34 -15.68
C ASP A 13 -4.50 1.09 -15.11
N TRP A 14 -5.19 0.48 -14.15
CA TRP A 14 -6.30 1.14 -13.47
C TRP A 14 -5.82 2.25 -12.53
N LEU A 15 -4.78 1.98 -11.74
CA LEU A 15 -4.21 2.93 -10.77
C LEU A 15 -3.62 4.19 -11.44
N VAL A 16 -3.08 4.06 -12.67
CA VAL A 16 -2.53 5.20 -13.42
C VAL A 16 -3.56 5.94 -14.28
N SER A 17 -4.81 5.45 -14.35
CA SER A 17 -5.87 6.16 -15.08
C SER A 17 -6.11 7.55 -14.49
N GLU A 18 -6.42 8.54 -15.33
CA GLU A 18 -6.56 9.94 -14.92
C GLU A 18 -7.51 10.15 -13.74
N SER A 19 -8.67 9.50 -13.75
CA SER A 19 -9.68 9.63 -12.68
C SER A 19 -9.19 9.07 -11.35
N VAL A 20 -8.58 7.87 -11.36
CA VAL A 20 -8.05 7.23 -10.16
C VAL A 20 -6.84 8.01 -9.65
N ARG A 21 -5.91 8.37 -10.53
CA ARG A 21 -4.70 9.12 -10.19
C ARG A 21 -5.02 10.48 -9.56
N THR A 22 -6.05 11.17 -10.06
CA THR A 22 -6.54 12.42 -9.45
C THR A 22 -7.00 12.20 -8.02
N LEU A 23 -7.78 11.13 -7.78
CA LEU A 23 -8.23 10.78 -6.43
C LEU A 23 -7.05 10.43 -5.52
N LEU A 24 -6.14 9.55 -5.97
CA LEU A 24 -4.95 9.15 -5.22
C LEU A 24 -4.10 10.37 -4.83
N ASN A 25 -3.93 11.33 -5.74
CA ASN A 25 -3.14 12.54 -5.49
C ASN A 25 -3.79 13.49 -4.47
N SER A 26 -5.11 13.45 -4.35
CA SER A 26 -5.88 14.25 -3.37
C SER A 26 -6.08 13.57 -2.01
N ALA A 27 -5.72 12.28 -1.91
CA ALA A 27 -5.97 11.49 -0.72
C ALA A 27 -5.17 11.98 0.50
N PRO A 28 -5.78 11.97 1.71
CA PRO A 28 -5.06 12.27 2.95
C PRO A 28 -4.11 11.14 3.37
N ALA A 29 -4.30 9.92 2.84
CA ALA A 29 -3.41 8.80 3.06
C ALA A 29 -2.28 8.78 2.04
N GLY A 30 -1.10 8.33 2.47
CA GLY A 30 -0.01 7.94 1.58
C GLY A 30 -0.43 6.72 0.76
N VAL A 31 -0.26 6.79 -0.56
CA VAL A 31 -0.55 5.70 -1.49
C VAL A 31 0.69 5.41 -2.30
N ALA A 32 1.06 4.12 -2.37
CA ALA A 32 2.12 3.65 -3.25
C ALA A 32 1.81 2.29 -3.86
N LEU A 33 2.28 2.08 -5.08
CA LEU A 33 2.38 0.76 -5.69
C LEU A 33 3.85 0.32 -5.68
N LEU A 34 4.11 -0.84 -5.12
CA LEU A 34 5.40 -1.50 -5.10
C LEU A 34 5.39 -2.67 -6.09
N ARG A 35 6.48 -2.86 -6.82
CA ARG A 35 6.72 -4.02 -7.68
C ARG A 35 7.82 -4.89 -7.08
N ALA A 36 7.62 -6.19 -7.09
CA ALA A 36 8.62 -7.16 -6.64
C ALA A 36 9.86 -7.14 -7.54
N VAL A 37 11.04 -7.15 -6.91
CA VAL A 37 12.33 -7.42 -7.55
C VAL A 37 12.68 -8.86 -7.27
N ARG A 38 12.96 -9.64 -8.31
CA ARG A 38 13.22 -11.08 -8.21
C ARG A 38 14.65 -11.42 -8.64
N ASN A 39 15.24 -12.42 -7.99
CA ASN A 39 16.51 -13.00 -8.42
C ASN A 39 16.31 -13.98 -9.60
N VAL A 40 17.41 -14.57 -10.07
CA VAL A 40 17.42 -15.52 -11.19
C VAL A 40 16.64 -16.82 -10.91
N THR A 41 16.35 -17.15 -9.65
CA THR A 41 15.54 -18.31 -9.27
C THR A 41 14.07 -17.97 -9.10
N GLY A 42 13.69 -16.71 -9.36
CA GLY A 42 12.32 -16.22 -9.27
C GLY A 42 11.88 -15.83 -7.85
N GLN A 43 12.77 -15.85 -6.87
CA GLN A 43 12.45 -15.44 -5.49
C GLN A 43 12.45 -13.92 -5.38
N ILE A 44 11.48 -13.36 -4.65
CA ILE A 44 11.42 -11.93 -4.34
C ILE A 44 12.58 -11.60 -3.39
N THR A 45 13.42 -10.66 -3.79
CA THR A 45 14.57 -10.18 -2.99
C THR A 45 14.41 -8.76 -2.50
N ASP A 46 13.58 -7.95 -3.17
CA ASP A 46 13.33 -6.55 -2.81
C ASP A 46 12.03 -6.06 -3.47
N PHE A 47 11.71 -4.78 -3.30
CA PHE A 47 10.65 -4.08 -3.99
C PHE A 47 11.15 -2.74 -4.55
N GLN A 48 10.45 -2.20 -5.55
CA GLN A 48 10.67 -0.87 -6.09
C GLN A 48 9.34 -0.12 -6.22
N TYR A 49 9.34 1.19 -6.00
CA TYR A 49 8.14 1.99 -6.25
C TYR A 49 7.84 2.06 -7.75
N GLN A 50 6.57 1.85 -8.08
CA GLN A 50 6.00 2.01 -9.41
C GLN A 50 5.01 3.18 -9.44
N LEU A 51 4.43 3.54 -8.29
CA LEU A 51 3.58 4.72 -8.11
C LEU A 51 3.77 5.24 -6.70
N VAL A 52 3.79 6.56 -6.55
CA VAL A 52 3.69 7.26 -5.25
C VAL A 52 2.78 8.48 -5.42
N ASN A 53 1.88 8.71 -4.47
CA ASN A 53 1.14 9.96 -4.39
C ASN A 53 1.93 11.03 -3.59
N PRO A 54 1.51 12.32 -3.65
CA PRO A 54 2.20 13.39 -2.93
C PRO A 54 2.27 13.18 -1.41
N MET A 55 1.25 12.57 -0.81
CA MET A 55 1.26 12.27 0.62
C MET A 55 2.33 11.24 0.97
N GLN A 56 2.45 10.15 0.20
CA GLN A 56 3.49 9.15 0.43
C GLN A 56 4.89 9.75 0.23
N GLN A 57 5.06 10.62 -0.76
CA GLN A 57 6.31 11.35 -0.94
C GLN A 57 6.64 12.20 0.29
N ALA A 58 5.66 12.91 0.85
CA ALA A 58 5.84 13.71 2.06
C ALA A 58 6.19 12.84 3.29
N LEU A 59 5.56 11.68 3.45
CA LEU A 59 5.82 10.75 4.55
C LEU A 59 7.22 10.13 4.50
N THR A 60 7.72 9.85 3.31
CA THR A 60 9.05 9.23 3.12
C THR A 60 10.19 10.24 3.19
N ASN A 61 9.91 11.53 2.97
CA ASN A 61 10.89 12.61 2.90
C ASN A 61 12.01 12.38 1.86
N TYR A 62 11.73 11.59 0.83
CA TYR A 62 12.64 11.37 -0.30
C TYR A 62 12.17 12.12 -1.56
N PRO A 63 13.09 12.56 -2.41
CA PRO A 63 12.77 12.97 -3.78
C PRO A 63 12.04 11.85 -4.52
N VAL A 64 11.04 12.20 -5.33
CA VAL A 64 10.31 11.21 -6.14
C VAL A 64 11.25 10.43 -7.07
N GLU A 65 12.31 11.06 -7.56
CA GLU A 65 13.33 10.44 -8.41
C GLU A 65 14.06 9.29 -7.69
N ASP A 66 14.37 9.47 -6.41
CA ASP A 66 15.01 8.44 -5.60
C ASP A 66 14.01 7.31 -5.28
N LEU A 67 12.78 7.66 -4.89
CA LEU A 67 11.72 6.68 -4.65
C LEU A 67 11.51 5.76 -5.86
N MET A 68 11.49 6.33 -7.06
CA MET A 68 11.21 5.61 -8.30
C MET A 68 12.41 4.84 -8.87
N SER A 69 13.62 5.04 -8.36
CA SER A 69 14.86 4.45 -8.91
C SER A 69 15.59 3.50 -7.97
N LEU A 70 15.42 3.65 -6.66
CA LEU A 70 16.14 2.87 -5.66
C LEU A 70 15.29 1.69 -5.16
N PRO A 71 15.93 0.54 -4.84
CA PRO A 71 15.26 -0.54 -4.12
C PRO A 71 14.79 -0.10 -2.74
N LEU A 72 13.71 -0.71 -2.26
CA LEU A 72 13.06 -0.36 -1.00
C LEU A 72 14.01 -0.55 0.19
N THR A 73 14.87 -1.58 0.17
CA THR A 73 15.89 -1.78 1.22
C THR A 73 16.98 -0.71 1.24
N ILE A 74 17.23 -0.01 0.13
CA ILE A 74 18.16 1.12 0.08
C ILE A 74 17.50 2.38 0.62
N LEU A 75 16.24 2.63 0.26
CA LEU A 75 15.46 3.78 0.74
C LEU A 75 15.16 3.69 2.23
N ASN A 76 15.00 2.48 2.75
CA ASN A 76 14.76 2.25 4.18
C ASN A 76 15.75 1.22 4.72
N PRO A 77 16.99 1.62 5.07
CA PRO A 77 18.00 0.70 5.59
C PRO A 77 17.55 0.01 6.90
N ASN A 78 16.66 0.65 7.66
CA ASN A 78 16.09 0.07 8.88
C ASN A 78 15.06 -1.04 8.59
N MET A 79 14.57 -1.20 7.35
CA MET A 79 13.82 -2.40 6.93
C MET A 79 14.68 -3.66 6.84
N ALA A 80 16.01 -3.55 6.95
CA ALA A 80 16.90 -4.71 7.03
C ALA A 80 16.63 -5.60 8.27
N GLY A 81 15.87 -5.11 9.25
CA GLY A 81 15.22 -5.94 10.26
C GLY A 81 14.03 -6.69 9.68
N ILE A 82 14.30 -7.66 8.80
CA ILE A 82 13.57 -8.89 8.37
C ILE A 82 12.02 -8.90 8.31
N ASP A 83 11.28 -8.17 9.13
CA ASP A 83 9.83 -8.33 9.31
C ASP A 83 9.01 -7.67 8.18
N ARG A 84 9.29 -6.43 7.78
CA ARG A 84 8.48 -5.74 6.75
C ARG A 84 8.71 -6.27 5.34
N LEU A 85 9.95 -6.56 4.96
CA LEU A 85 10.22 -7.14 3.64
C LEU A 85 9.56 -8.53 3.53
N THR A 86 9.67 -9.35 4.58
CA THR A 86 8.99 -10.65 4.65
C THR A 86 7.48 -10.49 4.54
N GLN A 87 6.90 -9.50 5.23
CA GLN A 87 5.47 -9.23 5.15
C GLN A 87 5.00 -8.85 3.74
N LEU A 88 5.74 -8.00 3.02
CA LEU A 88 5.42 -7.66 1.63
C LEU A 88 5.53 -8.90 0.72
N ILE A 89 6.55 -9.74 0.93
CA ILE A 89 6.71 -11.01 0.23
C ILE A 89 5.51 -11.93 0.51
N ASP A 90 5.05 -12.01 1.76
CA ASP A 90 3.90 -12.82 2.15
C ASP A 90 2.61 -12.33 1.51
N VAL A 91 2.39 -11.02 1.41
CA VAL A 91 1.23 -10.44 0.72
C VAL A 91 1.24 -10.83 -0.76
N VAL A 92 2.38 -10.70 -1.46
CA VAL A 92 2.50 -11.09 -2.88
C VAL A 92 2.25 -12.60 -3.05
N ASN A 93 2.86 -13.43 -2.22
CA ASN A 93 2.80 -14.88 -2.37
C ASN A 93 1.44 -15.48 -1.94
N SER A 94 0.79 -14.89 -0.93
CA SER A 94 -0.44 -15.45 -0.35
C SER A 94 -1.73 -14.78 -0.84
N GLY A 95 -1.65 -13.55 -1.37
CA GLY A 95 -2.82 -12.71 -1.67
C GLY A 95 -3.56 -12.21 -0.42
N LYS A 96 -3.11 -12.55 0.79
CA LYS A 96 -3.78 -12.10 2.00
C LYS A 96 -3.37 -10.67 2.32
N PRO A 97 -4.35 -9.75 2.51
CA PRO A 97 -4.05 -8.43 3.01
C PRO A 97 -3.32 -8.45 4.34
N SER A 98 -2.51 -7.43 4.60
CA SER A 98 -1.86 -7.24 5.89
C SER A 98 -2.11 -5.83 6.40
N LEU A 99 -2.58 -5.73 7.64
CA LEU A 99 -2.83 -4.48 8.34
C LEU A 99 -1.93 -4.40 9.57
N GLN A 100 -1.17 -3.31 9.68
CA GLN A 100 -0.25 -3.07 10.79
C GLN A 100 -0.44 -1.68 11.37
N LEU A 101 -0.32 -1.61 12.68
CA LEU A 101 -0.21 -0.36 13.42
C LEU A 101 1.19 -0.32 14.05
N GLU A 102 2.09 0.46 13.46
CA GLU A 102 3.51 0.44 13.83
C GLU A 102 4.00 1.81 14.27
N THR A 103 4.83 1.83 15.31
CA THR A 103 5.51 3.04 15.77
C THR A 103 6.88 3.17 15.14
N TYR A 104 7.17 4.35 14.59
CA TYR A 104 8.43 4.73 13.99
C TYR A 104 9.08 5.81 14.82
N GLN A 105 10.40 5.69 15.01
CA GLN A 105 11.18 6.76 15.61
C GLN A 105 11.77 7.63 14.51
N LEU A 106 11.31 8.87 14.39
CA LEU A 106 11.79 9.85 13.43
C LEU A 106 12.19 11.12 14.18
N ASP A 107 13.47 11.50 14.08
CA ASP A 107 14.02 12.71 14.69
C ASP A 107 13.71 12.87 16.20
N GLY A 108 13.66 11.74 16.92
CA GLY A 108 13.35 11.71 18.36
C GLY A 108 11.86 11.73 18.70
N ASN A 109 10.98 11.75 17.70
CA ASN A 109 9.53 11.63 17.86
C ASN A 109 9.06 10.22 17.52
N SER A 110 8.08 9.73 18.27
CA SER A 110 7.36 8.48 17.96
C SER A 110 6.14 8.80 17.10
N ILE A 111 6.16 8.33 15.85
CA ILE A 111 5.07 8.47 14.89
C ILE A 111 4.37 7.12 14.77
N LEU A 112 3.04 7.10 14.88
CA LEU A 112 2.24 5.89 14.73
C LEU A 112 1.63 5.85 13.33
N TYR A 113 1.95 4.83 12.54
CA TYR A 113 1.39 4.63 11.21
C TYR A 113 0.42 3.45 11.17
N ASP A 114 -0.80 3.70 10.69
CA ASP A 114 -1.70 2.66 10.18
C ASP A 114 -1.29 2.33 8.74
N GLN A 115 -1.00 1.06 8.49
CA GLN A 115 -0.45 0.59 7.22
C GLN A 115 -1.24 -0.60 6.71
N LEU A 116 -1.85 -0.45 5.53
CA LEU A 116 -2.55 -1.51 4.83
C LEU A 116 -1.80 -1.91 3.57
N TYR A 117 -1.51 -3.21 3.45
CA TYR A 117 -0.83 -3.84 2.33
C TYR A 117 -1.77 -4.79 1.60
N LEU A 118 -1.97 -4.56 0.31
CA LEU A 118 -2.87 -5.33 -0.55
C LEU A 118 -2.09 -5.88 -1.75
N LYS A 119 -2.32 -7.14 -2.13
CA LYS A 119 -1.68 -7.70 -3.33
C LYS A 119 -2.15 -6.96 -4.59
N SER A 120 -1.22 -6.62 -5.47
CA SER A 120 -1.49 -6.02 -6.79
C SER A 120 -0.53 -6.63 -7.82
N GLY A 121 -1.01 -7.62 -8.58
CA GLY A 121 -0.19 -8.36 -9.53
C GLY A 121 1.09 -8.93 -8.89
N ASP A 122 2.24 -8.64 -9.49
CA ASP A 122 3.56 -8.98 -8.95
C ASP A 122 4.08 -7.91 -7.96
N GLY A 123 3.23 -7.49 -7.04
CA GLY A 123 3.46 -6.29 -6.24
C GLY A 123 2.46 -6.07 -5.10
N VAL A 124 2.60 -4.92 -4.45
CA VAL A 124 1.80 -4.52 -3.29
C VAL A 124 1.32 -3.09 -3.44
N LEU A 125 0.01 -2.88 -3.34
CA LEU A 125 -0.58 -1.58 -3.08
C LEU A 125 -0.52 -1.29 -1.58
N MET A 126 0.10 -0.17 -1.23
CA MET A 126 0.29 0.28 0.14
C MET A 126 -0.54 1.53 0.40
N LEU A 127 -1.28 1.54 1.52
CA LEU A 127 -1.91 2.71 2.11
C LEU A 127 -1.27 2.98 3.47
N VAL A 128 -0.89 4.23 3.74
CA VAL A 128 -0.22 4.64 4.97
C VAL A 128 -0.88 5.90 5.53
N GLN A 129 -1.23 5.89 6.81
CA GLN A 129 -1.80 7.05 7.47
C GLN A 129 -1.10 7.31 8.81
N ASP A 130 -0.69 8.56 9.03
CA ASP A 130 -0.21 9.01 10.35
C ASP A 130 -1.40 9.16 11.29
N VAL A 131 -1.44 8.33 12.32
CA VAL A 131 -2.50 8.29 13.33
C VAL A 131 -2.00 8.69 14.72
N THR A 132 -0.83 9.35 14.79
CA THR A 132 -0.18 9.76 16.05
C THR A 132 -1.08 10.63 16.91
N TYR A 133 -1.73 11.61 16.28
CA TYR A 133 -2.62 12.56 16.96
C TYR A 133 -4.10 12.40 16.58
N TRP A 134 -4.36 11.72 15.46
CA TRP A 134 -5.71 11.54 14.91
C TRP A 134 -5.91 10.07 14.58
N PRO A 135 -6.35 9.24 15.55
CA PRO A 135 -6.75 7.87 15.29
C PRO A 135 -7.80 7.82 14.17
N LEU A 136 -7.81 6.72 13.42
CA LEU A 136 -8.87 6.49 12.45
C LEU A 136 -10.24 6.58 13.10
N SER A 137 -11.14 7.29 12.42
CA SER A 137 -12.54 7.37 12.78
C SER A 137 -13.22 6.00 12.71
N PRO A 138 -14.36 5.79 13.41
CA PRO A 138 -15.14 4.57 13.27
C PRO A 138 -15.56 4.28 11.82
N SER A 139 -15.80 5.32 11.01
CA SER A 139 -16.10 5.17 9.59
C SER A 139 -14.91 4.68 8.77
N GLU A 140 -13.69 5.17 9.03
CA GLU A 140 -12.48 4.70 8.35
C GLU A 140 -12.18 3.24 8.71
N HIS A 141 -12.25 2.89 10.00
CA HIS A 141 -12.13 1.50 10.44
C HIS A 141 -13.16 0.58 9.75
N GLN A 142 -14.42 1.02 9.61
CA GLN A 142 -15.45 0.25 8.94
C GLN A 142 -15.16 0.09 7.44
N GLN A 143 -14.75 1.15 6.76
CA GLN A 143 -14.39 1.11 5.34
C GLN A 143 -13.22 0.16 5.07
N GLN A 144 -12.22 0.17 5.94
CA GLN A 144 -11.09 -0.73 5.87
C GLN A 144 -11.52 -2.19 6.09
N ALA A 145 -12.34 -2.46 7.11
CA ALA A 145 -12.89 -3.78 7.37
C ALA A 145 -13.75 -4.29 6.20
N ASP A 146 -14.54 -3.42 5.58
CA ASP A 146 -15.39 -3.77 4.44
C ASP A 146 -14.56 -4.11 3.20
N LEU A 147 -13.46 -3.38 2.94
CA LEU A 147 -12.52 -3.68 1.87
C LEU A 147 -11.85 -5.05 2.10
N LEU A 148 -11.33 -5.28 3.30
CA LEU A 148 -10.69 -6.54 3.67
C LEU A 148 -11.64 -7.73 3.50
N LYS A 149 -12.89 -7.56 3.94
CA LYS A 149 -13.94 -8.58 3.79
C LYS A 149 -14.26 -8.84 2.32
N ALA A 150 -14.37 -7.80 1.48
CA ALA A 150 -14.65 -7.96 0.06
C ALA A 150 -13.54 -8.73 -0.67
N ILE A 151 -12.27 -8.45 -0.35
CA ILE A 151 -11.12 -9.20 -0.87
C ILE A 151 -11.16 -10.66 -0.39
N GLN A 152 -11.43 -10.90 0.90
CA GLN A 152 -11.50 -12.24 1.47
C GLN A 152 -12.63 -13.08 0.86
N LEU A 153 -13.77 -12.45 0.57
CA LEU A 153 -14.91 -13.10 -0.05
C LEU A 153 -14.78 -13.23 -1.58
N ALA A 154 -13.66 -12.79 -2.16
CA ALA A 154 -13.44 -12.73 -3.60
C ALA A 154 -14.64 -12.09 -4.34
N GLU A 155 -15.11 -10.96 -3.83
CA GLU A 155 -16.13 -10.16 -4.50
C GLU A 155 -15.64 -9.67 -5.87
N SER A 156 -16.54 -9.14 -6.69
CA SER A 156 -16.18 -8.64 -8.02
C SER A 156 -15.13 -7.53 -7.95
N VAL A 157 -14.33 -7.42 -9.01
CA VAL A 157 -13.31 -6.37 -9.20
C VAL A 157 -13.90 -4.97 -8.95
N ASP A 158 -15.08 -4.69 -9.49
CA ASP A 158 -15.76 -3.41 -9.29
C ASP A 158 -16.11 -3.15 -7.82
N SER A 159 -16.61 -4.18 -7.10
CA SER A 159 -16.98 -4.07 -5.68
C SER A 159 -15.78 -3.75 -4.79
N VAL A 160 -14.63 -4.38 -5.07
CA VAL A 160 -13.36 -4.16 -4.36
C VAL A 160 -12.81 -2.77 -4.67
N ARG A 161 -12.82 -2.37 -5.95
CA ARG A 161 -12.37 -1.04 -6.39
C ARG A 161 -13.21 0.07 -5.78
N GLU A 162 -14.54 -0.05 -5.75
CA GLU A 162 -15.41 0.94 -5.10
C GLU A 162 -15.07 1.14 -3.62
N ARG A 163 -14.80 0.05 -2.88
CA ARG A 163 -14.41 0.14 -1.46
C ARG A 163 -13.04 0.79 -1.28
N LEU A 164 -12.08 0.47 -2.14
CA LEU A 164 -10.78 1.13 -2.12
C LEU A 164 -10.93 2.64 -2.38
N LEU A 165 -11.72 3.04 -3.38
CA LEU A 165 -11.94 4.45 -3.68
C LEU A 165 -12.65 5.19 -2.53
N ARG A 166 -13.58 4.53 -1.82
CA ARG A 166 -14.21 5.10 -0.62
C ARG A 166 -13.23 5.29 0.54
N LEU A 167 -12.34 4.31 0.75
CA LEU A 167 -11.31 4.37 1.77
C LEU A 167 -10.30 5.49 1.50
N ILE A 168 -9.85 5.62 0.25
CA ILE A 168 -8.85 6.63 -0.15
C ILE A 168 -9.49 8.03 -0.26
N GLY A 169 -10.71 8.10 -0.78
CA GLY A 169 -11.40 9.34 -1.11
C GLY A 169 -12.07 10.04 0.08
N GLY A 170 -11.77 9.65 1.32
CA GLY A 170 -12.27 10.17 2.60
C GLY A 170 -13.26 11.33 2.51
N HIS A 171 -14.50 11.13 2.96
CA HIS A 171 -15.59 12.11 2.97
C HIS A 171 -15.62 13.04 1.73
N THR A 172 -15.95 12.50 0.56
CA THR A 172 -16.63 13.33 -0.45
C THR A 172 -17.93 13.80 0.18
N LYS A 173 -17.95 15.06 0.59
CA LYS A 173 -19.07 15.73 1.26
C LYS A 173 -20.21 16.01 0.28
#